data_AF-A0A9J7LKR9-F1
#
_entry.id   AF-A0A9J7LKR9-F1
#
_cell.length_a   1.000
_cell.length_b   1.000
_cell.length_c   1.000
_cell.angle_alpha   90.00
_cell.angle_beta   90.00
_cell.angle_gamma   90.00
#
_symmetry.space_group_name_H-M   'P 1'
#
loop_
_entity.id
_entity.type
_entity.pdbx_description
1 polymer ?
#
loop_
_entity_poly.entity_id
_entity_poly.type
_entity_poly.pdbx_seq_one_letter_code
_entity_poly.pdbx_strand_id
1 'polypeptide(L)'
;MATDKYLTASQKAVDCLLNTICQPDFRKEHKDLSFYFKSVTSLLLGGKVREANIILDHIKDTCTKDGDYISPGAEVGQKSANGAYNEFWAYANGWIAMGAIRLQRFDVAYPAYAYIQEQFFHPALGGATVKPYSKTEPNIVEVLSTSHLGMVFMTFGDLEKARRCGELLMVFTKSNKEDPNTFYLRMDDNQKLVKDFPTEAAAICAVKATEPNQLYFFLGYPVAFLVKLAAATGNQSFR
;
A
#
# COMPACT_ATOMS: atom_id res chain seq x y z
N MET A 1 -28.50 7.78 -15.38
CA MET A 1 -27.92 7.03 -16.52
C MET A 1 -26.42 6.74 -16.38
N ALA A 2 -25.58 7.64 -15.84
CA ALA A 2 -24.15 7.34 -15.60
C ALA A 2 -23.92 6.26 -14.51
N THR A 3 -24.77 6.23 -13.47
CA THR A 3 -24.66 5.31 -12.32
C THR A 3 -24.72 3.83 -12.75
N ASP A 4 -25.55 3.50 -13.74
CA ASP A 4 -25.78 2.13 -14.19
C ASP A 4 -24.56 1.53 -14.92
N LYS A 5 -23.84 2.35 -15.70
CA LYS A 5 -22.61 1.95 -16.37
C LYS A 5 -21.50 1.61 -15.38
N TYR A 6 -21.31 2.42 -14.33
CA TYR A 6 -20.27 2.17 -13.33
C TYR A 6 -20.58 0.95 -12.46
N LEU A 7 -21.85 0.77 -12.08
CA LEU A 7 -22.30 -0.43 -11.37
C LEU A 7 -22.09 -1.69 -12.22
N THR A 8 -22.47 -1.64 -13.51
CA THR A 8 -22.25 -2.74 -14.45
C THR A 8 -20.76 -3.05 -14.61
N ALA A 9 -19.92 -2.04 -14.76
CA ALA A 9 -18.47 -2.24 -14.87
C ALA A 9 -17.87 -2.84 -13.58
N SER A 10 -18.33 -2.37 -12.41
CA SER A 10 -17.93 -2.92 -11.12
C SER A 10 -18.34 -4.38 -10.99
N GLN A 11 -19.57 -4.73 -11.39
CA GLN A 11 -20.03 -6.10 -11.35
C GLN A 11 -19.21 -7.00 -12.27
N LYS A 12 -18.92 -6.56 -13.50
CA LYS A 12 -18.05 -7.29 -14.43
C LYS A 12 -16.64 -7.53 -13.87
N ALA A 13 -16.08 -6.55 -13.16
CA ALA A 13 -14.79 -6.71 -12.50
C ALA A 13 -14.84 -7.76 -11.39
N VAL A 14 -15.90 -7.76 -10.58
CA VAL A 14 -16.14 -8.79 -9.55
C VAL A 14 -16.32 -10.16 -10.19
N ASP A 15 -17.12 -10.27 -11.24
CA ASP A 15 -17.35 -11.53 -11.96
C ASP A 15 -16.06 -12.10 -12.55
N CYS A 16 -15.16 -11.23 -13.04
CA CYS A 16 -13.82 -11.64 -13.47
C CYS A 16 -13.05 -12.29 -12.32
N LEU A 17 -13.01 -11.67 -11.13
CA LEU A 17 -12.34 -12.26 -9.95
C LEU A 17 -12.96 -13.60 -9.55
N LEU A 18 -14.29 -13.70 -9.59
CA LEU A 18 -15.02 -14.92 -9.28
C LEU A 18 -14.66 -16.05 -10.24
N ASN A 19 -14.58 -15.75 -11.53
CA ASN A 19 -14.29 -16.73 -12.59
C ASN A 19 -12.79 -17.00 -12.79
N THR A 20 -11.90 -16.33 -12.05
CA THR A 20 -10.45 -16.50 -12.15
C THR A 20 -9.84 -16.86 -10.79
N ILE A 21 -9.41 -15.87 -10.01
CA ILE A 21 -8.68 -16.07 -8.75
C ILE A 21 -9.50 -16.82 -7.69
N CYS A 22 -10.83 -16.79 -7.76
CA CYS A 22 -11.70 -17.54 -6.86
C CYS A 22 -11.93 -18.99 -7.32
N GLN A 23 -11.37 -19.42 -8.45
CA GLN A 23 -11.42 -20.82 -8.87
C GLN A 23 -10.34 -21.67 -8.16
N PRO A 24 -10.68 -22.86 -7.64
CA PRO A 24 -9.72 -23.73 -6.95
C PRO A 24 -8.49 -24.08 -7.80
N ASP A 25 -8.69 -24.38 -9.08
CA ASP A 25 -7.61 -24.77 -10.00
C ASP A 25 -6.63 -23.62 -10.21
N PHE A 26 -7.14 -22.39 -10.41
CA PHE A 26 -6.31 -21.20 -10.49
C PHE A 26 -5.46 -21.02 -9.23
N ARG A 27 -6.06 -21.13 -8.03
CA ARG A 27 -5.31 -21.03 -6.76
C ARG A 27 -4.32 -22.17 -6.56
N LYS A 28 -4.53 -23.32 -7.18
CA LYS A 28 -3.61 -24.45 -7.12
C LYS A 28 -2.35 -24.17 -7.95
N GLU A 29 -2.49 -23.55 -9.10
CA GLU A 29 -1.41 -23.30 -10.05
C GLU A 29 -0.68 -21.96 -9.81
N HIS A 30 -1.40 -20.94 -9.35
CA HIS A 30 -0.87 -19.60 -9.17
C HIS A 30 -0.75 -19.27 -7.69
N LYS A 31 0.42 -19.53 -7.09
CA LYS A 31 0.63 -19.33 -5.65
C LYS A 31 1.11 -17.93 -5.26
N ASP A 32 1.50 -17.12 -6.24
CA ASP A 32 2.10 -15.82 -5.96
C ASP A 32 1.10 -14.88 -5.26
N LEU A 33 1.55 -14.26 -4.16
CA LEU A 33 0.72 -13.37 -3.35
C LEU A 33 0.17 -12.18 -4.16
N SER A 34 0.90 -11.74 -5.19
CA SER A 34 0.54 -10.60 -6.02
C SER A 34 -0.79 -10.74 -6.76
N PHE A 35 -1.26 -11.97 -6.97
CA PHE A 35 -2.59 -12.21 -7.55
C PHE A 35 -3.72 -11.90 -6.57
N TYR A 36 -3.46 -11.96 -5.26
CA TYR A 36 -4.51 -12.09 -4.25
C TYR A 36 -4.66 -10.88 -3.33
N PHE A 37 -3.57 -10.22 -2.94
CA PHE A 37 -3.60 -9.32 -1.78
C PHE A 37 -4.61 -8.15 -1.90
N LYS A 38 -4.84 -7.60 -3.11
CA LYS A 38 -5.87 -6.55 -3.32
C LYS A 38 -7.28 -7.11 -3.44
N SER A 39 -7.38 -8.35 -3.92
CA SER A 39 -8.67 -8.94 -4.31
C SER A 39 -9.63 -9.11 -3.13
N VAL A 40 -9.12 -9.30 -1.92
CA VAL A 40 -9.92 -9.36 -0.69
C VAL A 40 -10.77 -8.10 -0.57
N THR A 41 -10.17 -6.91 -0.70
CA THR A 41 -10.91 -5.64 -0.62
C THR A 41 -11.89 -5.49 -1.78
N SER A 42 -11.51 -5.88 -3.01
CA SER A 42 -12.40 -5.81 -4.18
C SER A 42 -13.63 -6.71 -4.03
N LEU A 43 -13.45 -7.95 -3.56
CA LEU A 43 -14.53 -8.91 -3.30
C LEU A 43 -15.45 -8.40 -2.20
N LEU A 44 -14.90 -7.82 -1.12
CA LEU A 44 -15.72 -7.22 -0.05
C LEU A 44 -16.58 -6.06 -0.55
N LEU A 45 -16.01 -5.15 -1.33
CA LEU A 45 -16.78 -4.04 -1.93
C LEU A 45 -17.87 -4.54 -2.89
N GLY A 46 -17.65 -5.69 -3.54
CA GLY A 46 -18.65 -6.39 -4.36
C GLY A 46 -19.64 -7.27 -3.58
N GLY A 47 -19.62 -7.25 -2.24
CA GLY A 47 -20.49 -8.07 -1.40
C GLY A 47 -20.17 -9.57 -1.38
N LYS A 48 -19.01 -9.98 -1.89
CA LYS A 48 -18.56 -11.38 -1.99
C LYS A 48 -17.77 -11.80 -0.75
N VAL A 49 -18.44 -11.76 0.40
CA VAL A 49 -17.86 -12.01 1.73
C VAL A 49 -17.28 -13.42 1.85
N ARG A 50 -17.97 -14.42 1.30
CA ARG A 50 -17.53 -15.82 1.33
C ARG A 50 -16.24 -15.99 0.55
N GLU A 51 -16.19 -15.47 -0.66
CA GLU A 51 -15.05 -15.59 -1.56
C GLU A 51 -13.85 -14.80 -1.03
N ALA A 52 -14.07 -13.63 -0.43
CA ALA A 52 -13.02 -12.89 0.25
C ALA A 52 -12.38 -13.71 1.39
N ASN A 53 -13.16 -14.49 2.16
CA ASN A 53 -12.62 -15.39 3.18
C ASN A 53 -11.81 -16.55 2.58
N ILE A 54 -12.29 -17.15 1.48
CA ILE A 54 -11.55 -18.21 0.76
C ILE A 54 -10.18 -17.70 0.30
N ILE A 55 -10.12 -16.47 -0.19
CA ILE A 55 -8.86 -15.85 -0.60
C ILE A 55 -7.97 -15.57 0.62
N LEU A 56 -8.53 -15.13 1.75
CA LEU A 56 -7.74 -14.94 2.98
C LEU A 56 -7.18 -16.24 3.53
N ASP A 57 -7.91 -17.35 3.44
CA ASP A 57 -7.38 -18.66 3.83
C ASP A 57 -6.18 -19.04 2.94
N HIS A 58 -6.26 -18.74 1.64
CA HIS A 58 -5.13 -18.95 0.74
C HIS A 58 -3.92 -18.06 1.05
N ILE A 59 -4.15 -16.78 1.37
CA ILE A 59 -3.09 -15.83 1.76
C ILE A 59 -2.47 -16.21 3.11
N LYS A 60 -3.28 -16.72 4.05
CA LYS A 60 -2.83 -17.07 5.40
C LYS A 60 -1.68 -18.08 5.38
N ASP A 61 -1.72 -19.03 4.45
CA ASP A 61 -0.68 -20.06 4.30
C ASP A 61 0.69 -19.49 3.90
N THR A 62 0.74 -18.21 3.49
CA THR A 62 1.97 -17.50 3.10
C THR A 62 2.54 -16.63 4.22
N CYS A 63 1.94 -16.68 5.42
CA CYS A 63 2.38 -15.90 6.56
C CYS A 63 3.65 -16.51 7.17
N THR A 64 4.67 -15.67 7.37
CA THR A 64 5.89 -16.03 8.07
C THR A 64 5.71 -15.94 9.59
N LYS A 65 6.71 -16.40 10.34
CA LYS A 65 6.68 -16.39 11.82
C LYS A 65 6.67 -14.99 12.43
N ASP A 66 7.25 -14.01 11.74
CA ASP A 66 7.31 -12.60 12.12
C ASP A 66 6.09 -11.79 11.63
N GLY A 67 5.11 -12.45 10.98
CA GLY A 67 3.87 -11.80 10.53
C GLY A 67 3.97 -11.15 9.16
N ASP A 68 5.05 -11.40 8.41
CA ASP A 68 5.13 -11.01 7.00
C ASP A 68 4.35 -11.95 6.09
N TYR A 69 3.88 -11.46 4.94
CA TYR A 69 3.23 -12.27 3.92
C TYR A 69 4.08 -12.29 2.66
N ILE A 70 4.69 -13.43 2.33
CA ILE A 70 5.65 -13.55 1.22
C ILE A 70 5.16 -14.63 0.25
N SER A 71 5.29 -14.41 -1.06
CA SER A 71 4.94 -15.45 -2.05
C SER A 71 5.65 -16.77 -1.74
N PRO A 72 4.94 -17.92 -1.81
CA PRO A 72 5.56 -19.23 -1.71
C PRO A 72 6.67 -19.39 -2.76
N GLY A 73 7.85 -19.85 -2.32
CA GLY A 73 9.01 -20.05 -3.18
C GLY A 73 9.81 -18.79 -3.51
N ALA A 74 9.46 -17.63 -2.94
CA ALA A 74 10.29 -16.43 -3.08
C ALA A 74 11.67 -16.63 -2.42
N GLU A 75 12.71 -16.12 -3.07
CA GLU A 75 14.07 -16.15 -2.54
C GLU A 75 14.28 -15.08 -1.46
N VAL A 76 15.41 -15.13 -0.75
CA VAL A 76 15.79 -14.11 0.23
C VAL A 76 15.85 -12.74 -0.46
N GLY A 77 15.13 -11.76 0.09
CA GLY A 77 15.02 -10.43 -0.49
C GLY A 77 13.97 -10.30 -1.60
N GLN A 78 13.15 -11.32 -1.82
CA GLN A 78 12.02 -11.26 -2.74
C GLN A 78 10.68 -11.36 -1.98
N LYS A 79 9.77 -10.44 -2.33
CA LYS A 79 8.39 -10.41 -1.82
C LYS A 79 7.47 -11.28 -2.65
N SER A 80 7.66 -11.22 -3.97
CA SER A 80 6.87 -11.93 -4.97
C SER A 80 7.64 -12.07 -6.28
N ALA A 81 7.18 -12.93 -7.19
CA ALA A 81 7.70 -13.03 -8.55
C ALA A 81 7.56 -11.71 -9.34
N ASN A 82 6.61 -10.85 -8.96
CA ASN A 82 6.58 -9.47 -9.42
C ASN A 82 7.55 -8.62 -8.56
N GLY A 83 8.72 -8.34 -9.13
CA GLY A 83 9.80 -7.60 -8.48
C GLY A 83 9.44 -6.16 -8.08
N ALA A 84 8.37 -5.57 -8.62
CA ALA A 84 7.91 -4.25 -8.18
C ALA A 84 7.54 -4.25 -6.68
N TYR A 85 7.06 -5.37 -6.14
CA TYR A 85 6.72 -5.46 -4.72
C TYR A 85 7.93 -5.59 -3.79
N ASN A 86 9.15 -5.74 -4.32
CA ASN A 86 10.36 -5.62 -3.51
C ASN A 86 10.62 -4.16 -3.13
N GLU A 87 10.27 -3.20 -4.00
CA GLU A 87 10.37 -1.76 -3.73
C GLU A 87 9.26 -1.24 -2.81
N PHE A 88 8.11 -1.92 -2.80
CA PHE A 88 6.94 -1.56 -1.99
C PHE A 88 6.58 -2.69 -1.04
N TRP A 89 7.56 -3.18 -0.26
CA TRP A 89 7.45 -4.41 0.52
C TRP A 89 6.22 -4.45 1.44
N ALA A 90 6.00 -3.39 2.21
CA ALA A 90 4.88 -3.29 3.15
C ALA A 90 3.50 -3.17 2.46
N TYR A 91 3.45 -2.90 1.16
CA TYR A 91 2.21 -2.61 0.44
C TYR A 91 1.28 -3.82 0.37
N ALA A 92 1.81 -5.02 0.11
CA ALA A 92 0.99 -6.23 0.09
C ALA A 92 0.37 -6.49 1.48
N ASN A 93 1.17 -6.42 2.54
CA ASN A 93 0.72 -6.60 3.92
C ASN A 93 -0.34 -5.58 4.32
N GLY A 94 -0.20 -4.30 3.92
CA GLY A 94 -1.19 -3.28 4.25
C GLY A 94 -2.56 -3.55 3.63
N TRP A 95 -2.62 -4.01 2.37
CA TRP A 95 -3.87 -4.46 1.75
C TRP A 95 -4.48 -5.68 2.45
N ILE A 96 -3.64 -6.66 2.82
CA ILE A 96 -4.06 -7.86 3.54
C ILE A 96 -4.64 -7.47 4.91
N ALA A 97 -3.92 -6.65 5.68
CA ALA A 97 -4.33 -6.18 7.00
C ALA A 97 -5.69 -5.45 6.93
N MET A 98 -5.84 -4.50 6.01
CA MET A 98 -7.08 -3.74 5.82
C MET A 98 -8.25 -4.60 5.33
N GLY A 99 -7.99 -5.60 4.48
CA GLY A 99 -9.03 -6.54 4.02
C GLY A 99 -9.49 -7.48 5.13
N ALA A 100 -8.53 -8.08 5.83
CA ALA A 100 -8.77 -9.07 6.88
C ALA A 100 -9.50 -8.47 8.09
N ILE A 101 -9.14 -7.26 8.52
CA ILE A 101 -9.78 -6.64 9.70
C ILE A 101 -11.27 -6.34 9.46
N ARG A 102 -11.65 -5.98 8.23
CA ARG A 102 -13.07 -5.77 7.84
C ARG A 102 -13.89 -7.06 7.87
N LEU A 103 -13.22 -8.21 7.78
CA LEU A 103 -13.81 -9.54 7.89
C LEU A 103 -13.68 -10.15 9.29
N GLN A 104 -13.13 -9.42 10.26
CA GLN A 104 -12.81 -9.93 11.59
C GLN A 104 -11.88 -11.16 11.57
N ARG A 105 -11.06 -11.28 10.51
CA ARG A 105 -10.01 -12.30 10.39
C ARG A 105 -8.76 -11.85 11.14
N PHE A 106 -8.90 -11.77 12.46
CA PHE A 106 -7.86 -11.30 13.37
C PHE A 106 -6.57 -12.12 13.29
N ASP A 107 -6.70 -13.41 12.96
CA ASP A 107 -5.61 -14.35 12.70
C ASP A 107 -4.74 -13.96 11.51
N VAL A 108 -5.25 -13.13 10.59
CA VAL A 108 -4.52 -12.61 9.42
C VAL A 108 -4.23 -11.11 9.58
N ALA A 109 -5.18 -10.36 10.11
CA ALA A 109 -5.11 -8.90 10.22
C ALA A 109 -3.99 -8.43 11.15
N TYR A 110 -3.90 -9.00 12.37
CA TYR A 110 -2.97 -8.52 13.38
C TYR A 110 -1.51 -8.88 13.11
N PRO A 111 -1.17 -10.08 12.61
CA PRO A 111 0.21 -10.38 12.20
C PRO A 111 0.70 -9.40 11.12
N ALA A 112 -0.09 -9.17 10.07
CA ALA A 112 0.25 -8.21 9.02
C ALA A 112 0.46 -6.80 9.58
N TYR A 113 -0.44 -6.36 10.47
CA TYR A 113 -0.39 -5.05 11.10
C TYR A 113 0.82 -4.87 12.04
N ALA A 114 1.14 -5.90 12.83
CA ALA A 114 2.31 -5.93 13.70
C ALA A 114 3.61 -5.83 12.90
N TYR A 115 3.72 -6.60 11.83
CA TYR A 115 4.90 -6.57 10.96
C TYR A 115 5.13 -5.19 10.34
N ILE A 116 4.11 -4.58 9.72
CA ILE A 116 4.30 -3.26 9.06
C ILE A 116 4.64 -2.14 10.04
N GLN A 117 4.07 -2.15 11.25
CA GLN A 117 4.32 -1.09 12.22
C GLN A 117 5.73 -1.20 12.82
N GLU A 118 6.20 -2.42 13.04
CA GLU A 118 7.52 -2.67 13.62
C GLU A 118 8.63 -2.46 12.60
N GLN A 119 8.42 -2.95 11.37
CA GLN A 119 9.46 -2.99 10.37
C GLN A 119 9.49 -1.74 9.47
N PHE A 120 8.38 -1.04 9.22
CA PHE A 120 8.37 0.00 8.18
C PHE A 120 7.95 1.39 8.65
N PHE A 121 7.45 1.55 9.88
CA PHE A 121 7.11 2.87 10.38
C PHE A 121 8.35 3.62 10.84
N HIS A 122 8.57 4.82 10.31
CA HIS A 122 9.69 5.66 10.73
C HIS A 122 9.34 6.41 12.04
N PRO A 123 9.97 6.09 13.18
CA PRO A 123 9.54 6.60 14.49
C PRO A 123 9.84 8.07 14.74
N ALA A 124 10.78 8.70 14.02
CA ALA A 124 11.05 10.15 14.14
C ALA A 124 10.25 10.98 13.12
N LEU A 125 10.38 10.70 11.82
CA LEU A 125 9.68 11.42 10.75
C LEU A 125 8.18 11.11 10.66
N GLY A 126 7.74 9.93 11.09
CA GLY A 126 6.48 9.35 10.66
C GLY A 126 6.57 8.76 9.25
N GLY A 127 5.50 8.14 8.76
CA GLY A 127 5.46 7.55 7.43
C GLY A 127 6.20 6.22 7.29
N ALA A 128 6.34 5.79 6.04
CA ALA A 128 6.84 4.47 5.71
C ALA A 128 8.21 4.53 5.05
N THR A 129 9.13 3.72 5.55
CA THR A 129 10.42 3.48 4.90
C THR A 129 10.27 2.54 3.70
N VAL A 130 11.12 2.68 2.69
CA VAL A 130 11.13 1.81 1.49
C VAL A 130 11.68 0.40 1.80
N LYS A 131 12.51 0.29 2.83
CA LYS A 131 13.10 -0.94 3.37
C LYS A 131 12.78 -1.04 4.86
N PRO A 132 12.98 -2.20 5.51
CA PRO A 132 12.88 -2.28 6.95
C PRO A 132 13.68 -1.18 7.64
N TYR A 133 13.05 -0.48 8.57
CA TYR A 133 13.59 0.65 9.31
C TYR A 133 14.87 0.25 10.02
N SER A 134 15.92 1.04 9.81
CA SER A 134 17.21 0.87 10.47
C SER A 134 17.46 1.99 11.46
N LYS A 135 18.00 1.64 12.62
CA LYS A 135 18.51 2.60 13.61
C LYS A 135 19.96 3.01 13.34
N THR A 136 20.67 2.27 12.49
CA THR A 136 22.11 2.45 12.25
C THR A 136 22.42 2.87 10.83
N GLU A 137 21.51 2.63 9.90
CA GLU A 137 21.66 2.97 8.48
C GLU A 137 20.68 4.08 8.10
N PRO A 138 21.03 4.91 7.09
CA PRO A 138 20.11 5.90 6.55
C PRO A 138 18.81 5.27 6.05
N ASN A 139 17.68 5.89 6.38
CA ASN A 139 16.38 5.49 5.89
C ASN A 139 15.90 6.42 4.78
N ILE A 140 15.14 5.84 3.86
CA ILE A 140 14.41 6.58 2.83
C ILE A 140 12.92 6.34 3.04
N VAL A 141 12.15 7.41 3.14
CA VAL A 141 10.68 7.39 3.17
C VAL A 141 10.11 7.75 1.81
N GLU A 142 8.93 7.20 1.48
CA GLU A 142 8.31 7.34 0.15
C GLU A 142 6.80 7.61 0.26
N VAL A 143 6.26 8.43 -0.66
CA VAL A 143 4.91 8.99 -0.55
C VAL A 143 3.78 7.96 -0.63
N LEU A 144 3.84 6.99 -1.54
CA LEU A 144 2.81 5.96 -1.71
C LEU A 144 2.75 5.05 -0.49
N SER A 145 3.90 4.54 -0.06
CA SER A 145 4.03 3.64 1.10
C SER A 145 3.61 4.37 2.38
N THR A 146 4.01 5.64 2.54
CA THR A 146 3.59 6.49 3.67
C THR A 146 2.07 6.65 3.71
N SER A 147 1.47 6.93 2.56
CA SER A 147 0.01 7.06 2.44
C SER A 147 -0.70 5.74 2.71
N HIS A 148 -0.12 4.63 2.26
CA HIS A 148 -0.68 3.31 2.46
C HIS A 148 -0.61 2.88 3.93
N LEU A 149 0.53 3.04 4.60
CA LEU A 149 0.63 2.84 6.05
C LEU A 149 -0.35 3.74 6.80
N GLY A 150 -0.48 5.01 6.41
CA GLY A 150 -1.48 5.92 6.97
C GLY A 150 -2.91 5.38 6.87
N MET A 151 -3.29 4.85 5.71
CA MET A 151 -4.59 4.16 5.51
C MET A 151 -4.74 2.93 6.40
N VAL A 152 -3.68 2.15 6.58
CA VAL A 152 -3.71 0.98 7.47
C VAL A 152 -3.89 1.43 8.91
N PHE A 153 -3.09 2.39 9.40
CA PHE A 153 -3.21 2.92 10.77
C PHE A 153 -4.60 3.47 11.05
N MET A 154 -5.20 4.23 10.13
CA MET A 154 -6.60 4.67 10.28
C MET A 154 -7.58 3.50 10.36
N THR A 155 -7.38 2.45 9.56
CA THR A 155 -8.25 1.27 9.56
C THR A 155 -8.19 0.52 10.88
N PHE A 156 -7.04 0.53 11.56
CA PHE A 156 -6.83 -0.09 12.88
C PHE A 156 -7.09 0.88 14.05
N GLY A 157 -7.52 2.12 13.79
CA GLY A 157 -7.80 3.12 14.82
C GLY A 157 -6.56 3.80 15.42
N ASP A 158 -5.36 3.56 14.89
CA ASP A 158 -4.13 4.24 15.28
C ASP A 158 -4.03 5.62 14.61
N LEU A 159 -4.91 6.52 15.05
CA LEU A 159 -5.02 7.87 14.46
C LEU A 159 -3.76 8.72 14.71
N GLU A 160 -2.97 8.40 15.73
CA GLU A 160 -1.72 9.10 16.03
C GLU A 160 -0.67 8.81 14.95
N LYS A 161 -0.39 7.54 14.65
CA LYS A 161 0.51 7.18 13.54
C LYS A 161 -0.04 7.63 12.18
N ALA A 162 -1.35 7.52 11.96
CA ALA A 162 -1.97 8.01 10.73
C ALA A 162 -1.76 9.51 10.54
N ARG A 163 -1.96 10.32 11.59
CA ARG A 163 -1.69 11.77 11.57
C ARG A 163 -0.23 12.04 11.19
N ARG A 164 0.71 11.30 11.76
CA ARG A 164 2.15 11.47 11.47
C ARG A 164 2.50 11.13 10.02
N CYS A 165 1.87 10.11 9.42
CA CYS A 165 1.98 9.88 7.99
C CYS A 165 1.48 11.07 7.18
N GLY A 166 0.33 11.65 7.55
CA GLY A 166 -0.22 12.84 6.88
C GLY A 166 0.70 14.06 7.00
N GLU A 167 1.29 14.28 8.17
CA GLU A 167 2.23 15.38 8.41
C GLU A 167 3.47 15.28 7.53
N LEU A 168 4.04 14.08 7.39
CA LEU A 168 5.16 13.85 6.48
C LEU A 168 4.77 14.15 5.02
N LEU A 169 3.57 13.78 4.57
CA LEU A 169 3.10 14.11 3.21
C LEU A 169 2.94 15.63 2.98
N MET A 170 2.60 16.38 4.03
CA MET A 170 2.61 17.85 3.96
C MET A 170 4.04 18.41 3.83
N VAL A 171 5.04 17.75 4.44
CA VAL A 171 6.46 18.07 4.23
C VAL A 171 6.85 17.79 2.77
N PHE A 172 6.52 16.62 2.22
CA PHE A 172 6.72 16.31 0.80
C PHE A 172 6.15 17.38 -0.13
N THR A 173 4.91 17.81 0.13
CA THR A 173 4.24 18.82 -0.68
C THR A 173 4.95 20.17 -0.61
N LYS A 174 5.43 20.59 0.58
CA LYS A 174 6.17 21.84 0.75
C LYS A 174 7.53 21.79 0.08
N SER A 175 8.28 20.71 0.24
CA SER A 175 9.63 20.58 -0.31
C SER A 175 9.65 20.47 -1.85
N ASN A 176 8.57 19.99 -2.47
CA ASN A 176 8.45 19.88 -3.92
C ASN A 176 8.01 21.19 -4.62
N LYS A 177 7.82 22.31 -3.89
CA LYS A 177 7.32 23.57 -4.50
C LYS A 177 8.28 24.26 -5.46
N GLU A 178 9.58 23.95 -5.38
CA GLU A 178 10.62 24.64 -6.15
C GLU A 178 10.63 24.26 -7.63
N ASP A 179 10.23 23.02 -7.97
CA ASP A 179 10.12 22.55 -9.35
C ASP A 179 8.65 22.22 -9.66
N PRO A 180 7.93 23.09 -10.39
CA PRO A 180 6.52 22.84 -10.72
C PRO A 180 6.32 21.66 -11.69
N ASN A 181 7.38 21.19 -12.35
CA ASN A 181 7.30 20.11 -13.34
C ASN A 181 7.69 18.75 -12.78
N THR A 182 8.34 18.69 -11.61
CA THR A 182 8.81 17.44 -11.00
C THR A 182 8.35 17.32 -9.57
N PHE A 183 7.64 16.24 -9.27
CA PHE A 183 7.35 15.83 -7.90
C PHE A 183 8.22 14.64 -7.51
N TYR A 184 9.21 14.87 -6.67
CA TYR A 184 10.07 13.85 -6.08
C TYR A 184 9.34 13.08 -4.98
N LEU A 185 9.45 11.75 -5.04
CA LEU A 185 8.63 10.81 -4.28
C LEU A 185 9.32 10.30 -3.01
N ARG A 186 10.62 10.60 -2.82
CA ARG A 186 11.45 10.06 -1.74
C ARG A 186 12.14 11.16 -0.93
N MET A 187 12.29 10.95 0.37
CA MET A 187 13.06 11.79 1.29
C MET A 187 14.00 10.95 2.15
N ASP A 188 15.13 11.54 2.54
CA ASP A 188 16.04 10.98 3.53
C ASP A 188 15.61 11.30 4.98
N ASP A 189 16.37 10.78 5.96
CA ASP A 189 16.17 11.04 7.40
C ASP A 189 16.19 12.54 7.77
N ASN A 190 16.79 13.39 6.93
CA ASN A 190 16.89 14.84 7.13
C ASN A 190 15.76 15.59 6.40
N GLN A 191 14.74 14.90 5.90
CA GLN A 191 13.62 15.45 5.12
C GLN A 191 14.09 16.15 3.82
N LYS A 192 15.26 15.78 3.30
CA LYS A 192 15.74 16.26 2.00
C LYS A 192 15.20 15.35 0.90
N LEU A 193 14.69 15.96 -0.17
CA LEU A 193 14.25 15.23 -1.35
C LEU A 193 15.43 14.48 -1.97
N VAL A 194 15.21 13.19 -2.27
CA VAL A 194 16.18 12.39 -3.02
C VAL A 194 16.05 12.73 -4.50
N LYS A 195 16.95 13.58 -4.99
CA LYS A 195 16.96 14.04 -6.39
C LYS A 195 17.92 13.24 -7.29
N ASP A 196 18.92 12.59 -6.68
CA ASP A 196 19.89 11.76 -7.38
C ASP A 196 19.46 10.29 -7.29
N PHE A 197 19.10 9.72 -8.44
CA PHE A 197 18.68 8.32 -8.55
C PHE A 197 19.03 7.79 -9.95
N PRO A 198 19.26 6.47 -10.08
CA PRO A 198 19.53 5.86 -11.38
C PRO A 198 18.32 6.02 -12.32
N THR A 199 18.59 6.14 -13.62
CA THR A 199 17.58 6.35 -14.67
C THR A 199 16.50 5.26 -14.63
N GLU A 200 16.90 4.04 -14.32
CA GLU A 200 16.04 2.86 -14.22
C GLU A 200 15.02 2.97 -13.08
N ALA A 201 15.34 3.74 -12.02
CA ALA A 201 14.44 3.98 -10.89
C ALA A 201 13.60 5.26 -11.06
N ALA A 202 13.77 6.02 -12.15
CA ALA A 202 13.15 7.34 -12.31
C ALA A 202 11.63 7.31 -12.13
N ALA A 203 10.97 6.28 -12.68
CA ALA A 203 9.51 6.14 -12.64
C ALA A 203 8.92 5.98 -11.22
N ILE A 204 9.72 5.52 -10.26
CA ILE A 204 9.32 5.32 -8.85
C ILE A 204 9.99 6.31 -7.88
N CYS A 205 10.81 7.22 -8.41
CA CYS A 205 11.48 8.28 -7.64
C CYS A 205 10.94 9.68 -7.93
N ALA A 206 10.34 9.91 -9.11
CA ALA A 206 9.73 11.19 -9.47
C ALA A 206 8.55 11.04 -10.43
N VAL A 207 7.60 11.97 -10.35
CA VAL A 207 6.56 12.19 -11.36
C VAL A 207 6.85 13.49 -12.09
N LYS A 208 6.98 13.42 -13.42
CA LYS A 208 7.32 14.57 -14.27
C LYS A 208 6.13 14.98 -15.15
N ALA A 209 5.57 16.16 -14.94
CA ALA A 209 4.39 16.63 -15.66
C ALA A 209 4.62 16.78 -17.18
N THR A 210 5.87 16.96 -17.59
CA THR A 210 6.28 17.18 -18.99
C THR A 210 6.54 15.88 -19.75
N GLU A 211 6.50 14.72 -19.08
CA GLU A 211 6.84 13.42 -19.67
C GLU A 211 5.60 12.52 -19.81
N PRO A 212 5.53 11.68 -20.85
CA PRO A 212 4.45 10.70 -20.98
C PRO A 212 4.59 9.55 -19.97
N ASN A 213 3.53 8.75 -19.82
CA ASN A 213 3.52 7.47 -19.10
C ASN A 213 3.96 7.53 -17.63
N GLN A 214 3.73 8.65 -16.95
CA GLN A 214 4.04 8.78 -15.53
C GLN A 214 3.07 7.99 -14.65
N LEU A 215 3.57 7.52 -13.53
CA LEU A 215 2.81 6.77 -12.53
C LEU A 215 2.05 7.73 -11.60
N TYR A 216 1.07 8.46 -12.13
CA TYR A 216 0.31 9.48 -11.39
C TYR A 216 -0.44 8.97 -10.14
N PHE A 217 -0.59 7.65 -9.98
CA PHE A 217 -1.12 7.08 -8.73
C PHE A 217 -0.25 7.40 -7.51
N PHE A 218 1.04 7.68 -7.69
CA PHE A 218 1.92 8.18 -6.62
C PHE A 218 1.47 9.55 -6.06
N LEU A 219 0.66 10.31 -6.80
CA LEU A 219 0.07 11.56 -6.33
C LEU A 219 -1.40 11.37 -5.91
N GLY A 220 -2.16 10.62 -6.71
CA GLY A 220 -3.59 10.41 -6.45
C GLY A 220 -3.88 9.65 -5.16
N TYR A 221 -3.08 8.63 -4.83
CA TYR A 221 -3.31 7.84 -3.62
C TYR A 221 -3.01 8.62 -2.32
N PRO A 222 -1.90 9.39 -2.21
CA PRO A 222 -1.71 10.32 -1.09
C PRO A 222 -2.85 11.31 -0.89
N VAL A 223 -3.37 11.91 -1.96
CA VAL A 223 -4.52 12.84 -1.86
C VAL A 223 -5.74 12.13 -1.27
N ALA A 224 -6.05 10.92 -1.76
CA ALA A 224 -7.16 10.13 -1.23
C ALA A 224 -6.98 9.79 0.27
N PHE A 225 -5.75 9.49 0.70
CA PHE A 225 -5.43 9.29 2.10
C PHE A 225 -5.61 10.56 2.94
N LEU A 226 -5.04 11.69 2.51
CA LEU A 226 -5.10 12.97 3.22
C LEU A 226 -6.55 13.46 3.42
N VAL A 227 -7.40 13.34 2.39
CA VAL A 227 -8.82 13.67 2.50
C VAL A 227 -9.54 12.79 3.53
N LYS A 228 -9.23 11.49 3.57
CA LYS A 228 -9.78 10.57 4.57
C LYS A 228 -9.27 10.87 5.98
N LEU A 229 -8.00 11.23 6.10
CA LEU A 229 -7.39 11.65 7.36
C LEU A 229 -8.03 12.94 7.88
N ALA A 230 -8.26 13.93 7.02
CA ALA A 230 -8.96 15.16 7.37
C ALA A 230 -10.37 14.86 7.91
N ALA A 231 -11.09 13.92 7.27
CA ALA A 231 -12.41 13.49 7.73
C ALA A 231 -12.35 12.74 9.08
N ALA A 232 -11.37 11.86 9.27
CA ALA A 232 -11.22 11.06 10.48
C ALA A 232 -10.77 11.87 11.70
N THR A 233 -9.97 12.92 11.49
CA THR A 233 -9.36 13.73 12.56
C THR A 233 -10.04 15.08 12.76
N GLY A 234 -10.86 15.53 11.80
CA GLY A 234 -11.39 16.89 11.73
C GLY A 234 -10.36 17.96 11.35
N ASN A 235 -9.07 17.61 11.21
CA ASN A 235 -8.02 18.56 10.89
C ASN A 235 -8.04 18.96 9.42
N GLN A 236 -8.41 20.22 9.16
CA GLN A 236 -8.54 20.79 7.83
C GLN A 236 -7.19 21.04 7.13
N SER A 237 -6.07 20.99 7.86
CA SER A 237 -4.74 21.17 7.24
C SER A 237 -4.35 20.05 6.27
N PHE A 238 -5.09 18.93 6.28
CA PHE A 238 -4.91 17.80 5.37
C PHE A 238 -5.88 17.83 4.15
N ARG A 239 -6.67 18.90 3.98
CA ARG A 239 -7.54 19.06 2.79
C ARG A 239 -6.81 19.72 1.63
#